data_AF-A0ABC8SJL5-F1
#
_entry.id   AF-A0ABC8SJL5-F1
#
_cell.length_a   1.000
_cell.length_b   1.000
_cell.length_c   1.000
_cell.angle_alpha   90.00
_cell.angle_beta   90.00
_cell.angle_gamma   90.00
#
_symmetry.space_group_name_H-M   'P 1'
#
loop_
_entity.id
_entity.type
_entity.pdbx_description
1 polymer ?
#
loop_
_entity_poly.entity_id
_entity_poly.type
_entity_poly.pdbx_seq_one_letter_code
_entity_poly.pdbx_strand_id
1 'polypeptide(L)'
;MEVDSENNLQRKQSFYQSTDESFEIQKEMYRGQQYSQIYFARLHLMRTLLYSLLPHWKPHVPVCTILGLEESKECIIVGTLYKHMKLKPSILDEYSKERSSTPLVKPHNFVHADDQLVLEDESGRVKLRGAMLISSVYVTGIVVALHGKETVGGDFMVEDVLEAGLPHQEELPRNSGEDKYVVFVSGLSVGSSSSDPLQFQLLVDHITGHLGDEKEQSVAAQIVQVVIAGNSVEVPRGLLNGQNLASKDQSRLSEPIKELDILLTQIAASVPVDIMPGPKDPANFSLPQQPLHRCLFPGSAAYNIFRSCTNPHSFELDDVRFLGTSGQNIDDLEKYSEANDKLEFWKGH
;
A
#
# COMPACT_ATOMS: atom_id res chain seq x y z
N MET A 1 -10.51 5.96 57.32
CA MET A 1 -9.51 5.90 56.25
C MET A 1 -10.25 6.32 55.01
N GLU A 2 -10.19 7.62 54.72
CA GLU A 2 -10.62 8.16 53.43
C GLU A 2 -9.73 7.48 52.39
N VAL A 3 -10.36 6.82 51.42
CA VAL A 3 -9.65 6.27 50.28
C VAL A 3 -9.18 7.49 49.50
N ASP A 4 -7.86 7.71 49.48
CA ASP A 4 -7.24 8.74 48.67
C ASP A 4 -7.84 8.67 47.26
N SER A 5 -8.30 9.81 46.77
CA SER A 5 -8.85 9.93 45.43
C SER A 5 -7.68 9.68 44.47
N GLU A 6 -7.57 8.46 43.94
CA GLU A 6 -6.60 8.14 42.89
C GLU A 6 -6.76 9.18 41.77
N ASN A 7 -5.67 9.87 41.43
CA ASN A 7 -5.58 10.81 40.31
C ASN A 7 -5.76 10.04 39.00
N ASN A 8 -7.00 9.68 38.69
CA ASN A 8 -7.33 8.95 37.46
C ASN A 8 -7.19 9.90 36.27
N LEU A 9 -6.19 9.63 35.42
CA LEU A 9 -6.01 10.34 34.16
C LEU A 9 -7.15 10.01 33.20
N GLN A 10 -7.72 11.04 32.58
CA GLN A 10 -8.72 10.86 31.53
C GLN A 10 -8.04 10.88 30.16
N ARG A 11 -8.37 9.88 29.34
CA ARG A 11 -7.87 9.81 27.96
C ARG A 11 -8.51 10.91 27.11
N LYS A 12 -7.70 11.55 26.27
CA LYS A 12 -8.19 12.52 25.26
C LYS A 12 -9.05 11.84 24.21
N GLN A 13 -9.97 12.60 23.64
CA GLN A 13 -10.87 12.14 22.59
C GLN A 13 -10.63 12.91 21.29
N SER A 14 -10.92 12.25 20.17
CA SER A 14 -10.85 12.84 18.82
C SER A 14 -12.12 12.49 18.06
N PHE A 15 -12.51 13.37 17.14
CA PHE A 15 -13.55 13.06 16.16
C PHE A 15 -12.94 12.16 15.09
N TYR A 16 -13.59 11.03 14.81
CA TYR A 16 -13.16 10.05 13.82
C TYR A 16 -14.16 9.93 12.69
N GLN A 17 -13.68 9.99 11.45
CA GLN A 17 -14.46 9.71 10.26
C GLN A 17 -13.71 8.75 9.34
N SER A 18 -14.32 7.58 9.07
CA SER A 18 -13.80 6.67 8.05
C SER A 18 -14.08 7.21 6.66
N THR A 19 -13.14 7.00 5.73
CA THR A 19 -13.28 7.34 4.30
C THR A 19 -12.94 6.14 3.41
N ASP A 20 -13.09 4.91 3.95
CA ASP A 20 -12.78 3.66 3.25
C ASP A 20 -13.77 3.26 2.15
N GLU A 21 -14.87 3.99 1.97
CA GLU A 21 -15.94 3.64 1.01
C GLU A 21 -15.41 3.41 -0.42
N SER A 22 -14.34 4.10 -0.82
CA SER A 22 -13.70 3.92 -2.14
C SER A 22 -12.95 2.60 -2.32
N PHE A 23 -12.61 1.91 -1.22
CA PHE A 23 -11.87 0.66 -1.20
C PHE A 23 -12.75 -0.56 -0.91
N GLU A 24 -13.99 -0.35 -0.48
CA GLU A 24 -14.96 -1.41 -0.24
C GLU A 24 -15.52 -1.99 -1.54
N ILE A 25 -15.41 -3.31 -1.69
CA ILE A 25 -15.98 -4.03 -2.84
C ILE A 25 -17.34 -4.60 -2.44
N GLN A 26 -18.41 -3.90 -2.80
CA GLN A 26 -19.78 -4.31 -2.45
C GLN A 26 -20.26 -5.56 -3.20
N LYS A 27 -19.78 -5.78 -4.43
CA LYS A 27 -20.16 -6.92 -5.27
C LYS A 27 -18.97 -7.41 -6.07
N GLU A 28 -18.47 -8.58 -5.71
CA GLU A 28 -17.46 -9.27 -6.52
C GLU A 28 -18.09 -9.80 -7.82
N MET A 29 -17.65 -9.26 -8.95
CA MET A 29 -18.09 -9.69 -10.28
C MET A 29 -16.91 -10.14 -11.12
N TYR A 30 -16.41 -11.36 -10.88
CA TYR A 30 -15.40 -12.00 -11.73
C TYR A 30 -16.02 -12.59 -13.01
N ARG A 31 -16.77 -11.77 -13.76
CA ARG A 31 -17.53 -12.21 -14.96
C ARG A 31 -16.85 -11.74 -16.25
N GLY A 32 -15.75 -12.39 -16.62
CA GLY A 32 -15.08 -12.17 -17.92
C GLY A 32 -14.41 -10.80 -18.08
N GLN A 33 -14.32 -10.01 -17.01
CA GLN A 33 -13.58 -8.75 -17.01
C GLN A 33 -12.08 -9.03 -17.10
N GLN A 34 -11.39 -8.29 -17.97
CA GLN A 34 -9.95 -8.39 -18.18
C GLN A 34 -9.25 -7.15 -17.60
N TYR A 35 -7.95 -7.26 -17.28
CA TYR A 35 -7.16 -6.19 -16.68
C TYR A 35 -7.01 -4.93 -17.56
N SER A 36 -7.30 -5.02 -18.86
CA SER A 36 -7.19 -3.89 -19.80
C SER A 36 -8.03 -2.67 -19.41
N GLN A 37 -9.20 -2.89 -18.80
CA GLN A 37 -10.09 -1.82 -18.36
C GLN A 37 -9.45 -0.92 -17.30
N ILE A 38 -8.60 -1.48 -16.43
CA ILE A 38 -7.88 -0.72 -15.39
C ILE A 38 -6.87 0.23 -16.04
N TYR A 39 -6.12 -0.24 -17.03
CA TYR A 39 -5.14 0.58 -17.75
C TYR A 39 -5.82 1.66 -18.58
N PHE A 40 -6.94 1.34 -19.25
CA PHE A 40 -7.72 2.31 -20.01
C PHE A 40 -8.26 3.44 -19.11
N ALA A 41 -8.89 3.08 -17.99
CA ALA A 41 -9.41 4.05 -17.04
C ALA A 41 -8.29 4.93 -16.45
N ARG A 42 -7.16 4.32 -16.06
CA ARG A 42 -5.99 5.04 -15.54
C ARG A 42 -5.44 6.03 -16.57
N LEU A 43 -5.19 5.57 -17.79
CA LEU A 43 -4.66 6.42 -18.85
C LEU A 43 -5.61 7.58 -19.15
N HIS A 44 -6.92 7.33 -19.23
CA HIS A 44 -7.90 8.37 -19.50
C HIS A 44 -7.95 9.46 -18.42
N LEU A 45 -7.99 9.06 -17.15
CA LEU A 45 -8.01 10.00 -16.01
C LEU A 45 -6.70 10.80 -15.92
N MET A 46 -5.56 10.11 -15.98
CA MET A 46 -4.25 10.76 -15.87
C MET A 46 -3.90 11.63 -17.07
N ARG A 47 -4.30 11.23 -18.27
CA ARG A 47 -4.13 12.06 -19.47
C ARG A 47 -4.89 13.38 -19.36
N THR A 48 -6.12 13.34 -18.84
CA THR A 48 -6.91 14.56 -18.63
C THR A 48 -6.17 15.54 -17.72
N LEU A 49 -5.59 15.04 -16.63
CA LEU A 49 -4.76 15.84 -15.74
C LEU A 49 -3.51 16.37 -16.46
N LEU A 50 -2.72 15.51 -17.10
CA LEU A 50 -1.49 15.91 -17.79
C LEU A 50 -1.77 16.94 -18.89
N TYR A 51 -2.85 16.78 -19.65
CA TYR A 51 -3.27 17.74 -20.70
C TYR A 51 -3.56 19.13 -20.15
N SER A 52 -4.08 19.22 -18.92
CA SER A 52 -4.28 20.53 -18.25
C SER A 52 -2.95 21.22 -17.88
N LEU A 53 -1.87 20.45 -17.72
CA LEU A 53 -0.54 20.94 -17.37
C LEU A 53 0.29 21.32 -18.60
N LEU A 54 0.04 20.71 -19.77
CA LEU A 54 0.81 20.93 -21.00
C LEU A 54 0.95 22.41 -21.42
N PRO A 55 -0.10 23.27 -21.34
CA PRO A 55 0.03 24.67 -21.72
C PRO A 55 1.03 25.46 -20.88
N HIS A 56 1.26 25.05 -19.62
CA HIS A 56 2.24 25.68 -18.74
C HIS A 56 3.64 25.09 -18.91
N TRP A 57 3.74 23.85 -19.39
CA TRP A 57 5.01 23.16 -19.59
C TRP A 57 5.63 23.44 -20.97
N LYS A 58 4.89 23.20 -22.06
CA LYS A 58 5.35 23.34 -23.47
C LYS A 58 4.20 23.82 -24.37
N PRO A 59 3.82 25.11 -24.34
CA PRO A 59 2.62 25.62 -25.01
C PRO A 59 2.63 25.55 -26.54
N HIS A 60 3.80 25.39 -27.15
CA HIS A 60 3.97 25.46 -28.61
C HIS A 60 4.26 24.12 -29.28
N VAL A 61 4.38 23.05 -28.49
CA VAL A 61 4.70 21.72 -29.01
C VAL A 61 3.40 20.96 -29.26
N PRO A 62 3.20 20.37 -30.44
CA PRO A 62 1.97 19.64 -30.75
C PRO A 62 1.88 18.34 -29.94
N VAL A 63 0.67 18.00 -29.50
CA VAL A 63 0.37 16.71 -28.89
C VAL A 63 -0.10 15.76 -29.98
N CYS A 64 0.46 14.55 -30.02
CA CYS A 64 0.05 13.52 -30.96
C CYS A 64 -0.08 12.16 -30.26
N THR A 65 -0.78 11.23 -30.92
CA THR A 65 -0.80 9.83 -30.52
C THR A 65 0.44 9.13 -31.03
N ILE A 66 0.76 7.96 -30.47
CA ILE A 66 1.94 7.19 -30.89
C ILE A 66 1.92 6.82 -32.38
N LEU A 67 0.77 6.44 -32.94
CA LEU A 67 0.64 6.19 -34.38
C LEU A 67 0.74 7.46 -35.25
N GLY A 68 0.59 8.64 -34.65
CA GLY A 68 0.68 9.93 -35.33
C GLY A 68 2.09 10.53 -35.30
N LEU A 69 3.09 9.80 -34.80
CA LEU A 69 4.48 10.24 -34.79
C LEU A 69 4.99 10.43 -36.22
N GLU A 70 5.80 11.47 -36.39
CA GLU A 70 6.46 11.78 -37.64
C GLU A 70 7.97 11.92 -37.40
N GLU A 71 8.77 11.33 -38.29
CA GLU A 71 10.22 11.30 -38.19
C GLU A 71 10.81 12.71 -38.00
N SER A 72 11.66 12.87 -36.98
CA SER A 72 12.37 14.11 -36.65
C SER A 72 11.48 15.33 -36.34
N LYS A 73 10.17 15.17 -36.15
CA LYS A 73 9.29 16.24 -35.66
C LYS A 73 9.19 16.22 -34.13
N GLU A 74 9.28 17.40 -33.53
CA GLU A 74 9.05 17.57 -32.10
C GLU A 74 7.57 17.47 -31.77
N CYS A 75 7.25 16.68 -30.75
CA CYS A 75 5.90 16.49 -30.27
C CYS A 75 5.87 16.07 -28.80
N ILE A 76 4.68 16.12 -28.21
CA ILE A 76 4.36 15.55 -26.92
C ILE A 76 3.51 14.30 -27.13
N ILE A 77 3.88 13.21 -26.46
CA ILE A 77 3.10 11.98 -26.38
C ILE A 77 2.72 11.70 -24.92
N VAL A 78 1.50 11.18 -24.69
CA VAL A 78 1.00 10.86 -23.34
C VAL A 78 0.50 9.43 -23.30
N GLY A 79 1.14 8.62 -22.46
CA GLY A 79 0.90 7.19 -22.41
C GLY A 79 1.32 6.57 -21.08
N THR A 80 1.14 5.26 -21.00
CA THR A 80 1.53 4.44 -19.86
C THR A 80 2.90 3.84 -20.12
N LEU A 81 3.82 3.97 -19.17
CA LEU A 81 5.12 3.32 -19.22
C LEU A 81 4.96 1.81 -19.00
N TYR A 82 5.61 1.04 -19.87
CA TYR A 82 5.84 -0.38 -19.71
C TYR A 82 7.34 -0.64 -19.65
N LYS A 83 7.79 -1.28 -18.56
CA LYS A 83 9.19 -1.69 -18.39
C LYS A 83 9.34 -3.14 -18.81
N HIS A 84 9.98 -3.35 -19.95
CA HIS A 84 10.37 -4.68 -20.39
C HIS A 84 11.61 -5.11 -19.63
N MET A 85 11.46 -6.12 -18.76
CA MET A 85 12.48 -6.52 -17.81
C MET A 85 13.05 -7.90 -18.13
N LYS A 86 14.38 -8.02 -18.22
CA LYS A 86 15.03 -9.26 -18.62
C LYS A 86 14.90 -10.39 -17.59
N LEU A 87 14.94 -10.04 -16.31
CA LEU A 87 14.91 -11.02 -15.21
C LEU A 87 13.50 -11.26 -14.65
N LYS A 88 12.48 -10.53 -15.12
CA LYS A 88 11.11 -10.68 -14.62
C LYS A 88 10.57 -12.06 -15.02
N PRO A 89 10.11 -12.89 -14.06
CA PRO A 89 9.66 -14.24 -14.36
C PRO A 89 8.42 -14.23 -15.24
N SER A 90 8.39 -15.15 -16.20
CA SER A 90 7.26 -15.40 -17.08
C SER A 90 6.56 -16.70 -16.65
N ILE A 91 5.26 -16.60 -16.35
CA ILE A 91 4.43 -17.77 -16.03
C ILE A 91 4.45 -18.78 -17.19
N LEU A 92 4.47 -18.30 -18.44
CA LEU A 92 4.52 -19.16 -19.63
C LEU A 92 5.84 -19.95 -19.71
N ASP A 93 6.95 -19.35 -19.26
CA ASP A 93 8.25 -20.02 -19.20
C ASP A 93 8.27 -21.06 -18.07
N GLU A 94 7.59 -20.79 -16.96
CA GLU A 94 7.44 -21.75 -15.85
C GLU A 94 6.67 -22.99 -16.31
N TYR A 95 5.53 -22.83 -16.99
CA TYR A 95 4.77 -23.95 -17.58
C TYR A 95 5.56 -24.71 -18.64
N SER A 96 6.36 -24.00 -19.45
CA SER A 96 7.19 -24.64 -20.49
C SER A 96 8.36 -25.45 -19.91
N LYS A 97 8.78 -25.14 -18.67
CA LYS A 97 9.92 -25.76 -17.98
C LYS A 97 9.49 -26.89 -17.02
N GLU A 98 8.28 -27.42 -17.13
CA GLU A 98 7.81 -28.64 -16.45
C GLU A 98 8.75 -29.84 -16.71
N ARG A 99 9.85 -29.92 -15.95
CA ARG A 99 10.77 -31.07 -15.76
C ARG A 99 12.02 -30.78 -14.91
N SER A 100 12.28 -29.53 -14.50
CA SER A 100 13.42 -29.23 -13.63
C SER A 100 12.95 -29.02 -12.19
N SER A 101 13.23 -30.00 -11.32
CA SER A 101 12.85 -30.05 -9.89
C SER A 101 13.63 -29.10 -8.98
N THR A 102 14.31 -28.09 -9.54
CA THR A 102 15.05 -27.11 -8.75
C THR A 102 14.21 -25.84 -8.63
N PRO A 103 13.86 -25.40 -7.40
CA PRO A 103 13.23 -24.09 -7.23
C PRO A 103 14.18 -23.04 -7.78
N LEU A 104 13.74 -22.32 -8.81
CA LEU A 104 14.45 -21.14 -9.29
C LEU A 104 14.56 -20.19 -8.09
N VAL A 105 15.80 -19.90 -7.67
CA VAL A 105 16.06 -18.84 -6.70
C VAL A 105 15.49 -17.57 -7.33
N LYS A 106 14.34 -17.12 -6.84
CA LYS A 106 13.70 -15.91 -7.34
C LYS A 106 14.54 -14.75 -6.81
N PRO A 107 15.22 -13.99 -7.67
CA PRO A 107 16.00 -12.85 -7.19
C PRO A 107 15.06 -11.88 -6.48
N HIS A 108 15.55 -11.26 -5.40
CA HIS A 108 14.77 -10.27 -4.64
C HIS A 108 14.45 -9.02 -5.46
N ASN A 109 15.27 -8.72 -6.48
CA ASN A 109 15.12 -7.61 -7.40
C ASN A 109 15.31 -8.11 -8.84
N PHE A 110 14.47 -7.66 -9.77
CA PHE A 110 14.45 -8.10 -11.17
C PHE A 110 15.08 -7.09 -12.15
N VAL A 111 15.63 -5.98 -11.66
CA VAL A 111 16.24 -4.95 -12.50
C VAL A 111 17.50 -5.49 -13.19
N HIS A 112 17.65 -5.14 -14.47
CA HIS A 112 18.83 -5.46 -15.26
C HIS A 112 19.22 -4.27 -16.15
N ALA A 113 20.52 -4.13 -16.44
CA ALA A 113 21.05 -3.09 -17.32
C ALA A 113 20.51 -3.12 -18.78
N ASP A 114 19.79 -4.20 -19.16
CA ASP A 114 19.23 -4.38 -20.50
C ASP A 114 17.72 -4.06 -20.51
N ASP A 115 17.16 -3.64 -19.38
CA ASP A 115 15.74 -3.31 -19.26
C ASP A 115 15.40 -2.10 -20.13
N GLN A 116 14.26 -2.16 -20.81
CA GLN A 116 13.82 -1.14 -21.76
C GLN A 116 12.50 -0.54 -21.33
N LEU A 117 12.36 0.78 -21.49
CA LEU A 117 11.10 1.48 -21.32
C LEU A 117 10.40 1.62 -22.68
N VAL A 118 9.11 1.38 -22.67
CA VAL A 118 8.18 1.55 -23.78
C VAL A 118 7.05 2.43 -23.30
N LEU A 119 6.59 3.37 -24.12
CA LEU A 119 5.35 4.09 -23.87
C LEU A 119 4.23 3.45 -24.68
N GLU A 120 3.08 3.23 -24.05
CA GLU A 120 1.88 2.70 -24.69
C GLU A 120 0.71 3.68 -24.54
N ASP A 121 -0.02 3.91 -25.63
CA ASP A 121 -1.31 4.61 -25.65
C ASP A 121 -2.37 3.72 -26.33
N GLU A 122 -3.59 4.22 -26.55
CA GLU A 122 -4.65 3.47 -27.22
C GLU A 122 -4.35 3.16 -28.70
N SER A 123 -3.39 3.86 -29.31
CA SER A 123 -3.06 3.74 -30.72
C SER A 123 -1.93 2.72 -30.95
N GLY A 124 -0.94 2.67 -30.06
CA GLY A 124 0.21 1.80 -30.24
C GLY A 124 1.24 1.89 -29.12
N ARG A 125 2.48 1.55 -29.46
CA ARG A 125 3.61 1.55 -28.53
C ARG A 125 4.89 2.00 -29.20
N VAL A 126 5.74 2.70 -28.48
CA VAL A 126 7.04 3.19 -28.97
C VAL A 126 8.12 2.97 -27.92
N LYS A 127 9.29 2.53 -28.34
CA LYS A 127 10.44 2.36 -27.45
C LYS A 127 11.03 3.72 -27.11
N LEU A 128 11.46 3.87 -25.86
CA LEU A 128 12.00 5.13 -25.36
C LEU A 128 13.52 5.08 -25.31
N ARG A 129 14.14 6.20 -25.69
CA ARG A 129 15.59 6.45 -25.60
C ARG A 129 15.83 7.82 -24.98
N GLY A 130 17.05 8.05 -24.51
CA GLY A 130 17.45 9.31 -23.88
C GLY A 130 17.84 9.11 -22.43
N ALA A 131 18.54 10.11 -21.87
CA ALA A 131 19.05 10.06 -20.50
C ALA A 131 18.01 10.48 -19.45
N MET A 132 16.90 11.09 -19.86
CA MET A 132 15.88 11.63 -18.94
C MET A 132 15.02 10.55 -18.28
N LEU A 133 14.91 9.36 -18.89
CA LEU A 133 14.17 8.23 -18.35
C LEU A 133 15.12 7.08 -18.02
N ILE A 134 15.51 7.00 -16.74
CA ILE A 134 16.37 5.94 -16.25
C ILE A 134 15.51 4.71 -15.95
N SER A 135 15.75 3.60 -16.65
CA SER A 135 14.94 2.38 -16.52
C SER A 135 14.97 1.80 -15.11
N SER A 136 16.02 2.03 -14.31
CA SER A 136 16.09 1.60 -12.92
C SER A 136 15.26 2.44 -11.94
N VAL A 137 14.85 3.65 -12.32
CA VAL A 137 13.99 4.53 -11.52
C VAL A 137 12.51 4.28 -11.83
N TYR A 138 12.16 4.25 -13.11
CA TYR A 138 10.78 4.09 -13.55
C TYR A 138 10.27 2.64 -13.49
N VAL A 139 9.00 2.47 -13.14
CA VAL A 139 8.30 1.17 -13.12
C VAL A 139 7.13 1.14 -14.09
N THR A 140 6.59 -0.06 -14.35
CA THR A 140 5.44 -0.25 -15.24
C THR A 140 4.17 0.34 -14.63
N GLY A 141 3.36 1.00 -15.45
CA GLY A 141 2.02 1.48 -15.10
C GLY A 141 1.93 2.95 -14.75
N ILE A 142 3.05 3.68 -14.74
CA ILE A 142 3.08 5.14 -14.55
C ILE A 142 2.61 5.82 -15.84
N VAL A 143 1.73 6.82 -15.73
CA VAL A 143 1.29 7.63 -16.88
C VAL A 143 2.07 8.95 -16.87
N VAL A 144 2.73 9.24 -17.98
CA VAL A 144 3.60 10.43 -18.14
C VAL A 144 3.34 11.12 -19.47
N ALA A 145 3.69 12.40 -19.54
CA ALA A 145 3.80 13.14 -20.79
C ALA A 145 5.29 13.29 -21.15
N LEU A 146 5.65 12.92 -22.38
CA LEU A 146 7.02 12.94 -22.86
C LEU A 146 7.14 13.93 -24.02
N HIS A 147 8.13 14.82 -23.93
CA HIS A 147 8.52 15.72 -25.00
C HIS A 147 9.76 15.16 -25.70
N GLY A 148 9.73 15.16 -27.02
CA GLY A 148 10.83 14.64 -27.82
C GLY A 148 10.47 14.48 -29.28
N LYS A 149 11.19 13.59 -29.97
CA LYS A 149 11.02 13.33 -31.40
C LYS A 149 11.28 11.87 -31.75
N GLU A 150 10.60 11.39 -32.79
CA GLU A 150 10.88 10.09 -33.36
C GLU A 150 12.23 10.09 -34.09
N THR A 151 13.03 9.07 -33.84
CA THR A 151 14.30 8.81 -34.52
C THR A 151 14.07 8.04 -35.82
N VAL A 152 15.04 8.08 -36.74
CA VAL A 152 15.03 7.28 -37.98
C VAL A 152 14.82 5.77 -37.72
N GLY A 153 15.15 5.28 -36.52
CA GLY A 153 14.99 3.89 -36.11
C GLY A 153 13.61 3.51 -35.57
N GLY A 154 12.66 4.45 -35.50
CA GLY A 154 11.32 4.25 -34.91
C GLY A 154 11.29 4.26 -33.38
N ASP A 155 12.41 4.57 -32.72
CA ASP A 155 12.47 4.84 -31.28
C ASP A 155 12.14 6.32 -31.03
N PHE A 156 11.57 6.65 -29.87
CA PHE A 156 11.31 8.02 -29.44
C PHE A 156 12.43 8.53 -28.54
N MET A 157 13.10 9.61 -28.95
CA MET A 157 14.15 10.26 -28.17
C MET A 157 13.52 11.27 -27.22
N VAL A 158 13.56 10.95 -25.93
CA VAL A 158 12.99 11.77 -24.85
C VAL A 158 13.96 12.87 -24.46
N GLU A 159 13.48 14.11 -24.53
CA GLU A 159 14.23 15.31 -24.17
C GLU A 159 13.74 15.93 -22.86
N ASP A 160 12.47 15.73 -22.49
CA ASP A 160 11.87 16.26 -21.26
C ASP A 160 10.68 15.39 -20.82
N VAL A 161 10.40 15.34 -19.51
CA VAL A 161 9.38 14.48 -18.89
C VAL A 161 8.48 15.34 -18.00
N LEU A 162 7.16 15.18 -18.15
CA LEU A 162 6.16 15.77 -17.27
C LEU A 162 5.36 14.67 -16.58
N GLU A 163 5.46 14.67 -15.25
CA GLU A 163 4.68 13.85 -14.35
C GLU A 163 3.49 14.64 -13.80
N ALA A 164 2.50 13.95 -13.27
CA ALA A 164 1.28 14.57 -12.75
C ALA A 164 1.50 15.40 -11.47
N GLY A 165 2.60 15.17 -10.77
CA GLY A 165 2.89 15.80 -9.48
C GLY A 165 1.92 15.39 -8.38
N LEU A 166 1.95 16.13 -7.27
CA LEU A 166 1.04 15.96 -6.15
C LEU A 166 -0.29 16.70 -6.40
N PRO A 167 -1.44 16.14 -5.97
CA PRO A 167 -2.70 16.87 -6.01
C PRO A 167 -2.69 18.05 -5.02
N HIS A 168 -3.65 18.97 -5.17
CA HIS A 168 -3.85 20.04 -4.20
C HIS A 168 -4.09 19.48 -2.80
N GLN A 169 -3.31 19.95 -1.83
CA GLN A 169 -3.40 19.57 -0.43
C GLN A 169 -3.98 20.73 0.38
N GLU A 170 -5.04 20.46 1.14
CA GLU A 170 -5.63 21.43 2.07
C GLU A 170 -4.65 21.74 3.21
N GLU A 171 -4.67 22.97 3.70
CA GLU A 171 -3.82 23.37 4.83
C GLU A 171 -4.23 22.61 6.10
N LEU A 172 -3.24 22.17 6.88
CA LEU A 172 -3.50 21.54 8.18
C LEU A 172 -4.25 22.51 9.11
N PRO A 173 -5.24 22.02 9.88
CA PRO A 173 -5.95 22.82 10.87
C PRO A 173 -4.96 23.51 11.82
N ARG A 174 -5.23 24.77 12.18
CA ARG A 174 -4.42 25.48 13.17
C ARG A 174 -4.63 24.85 14.55
N ASN A 175 -3.50 24.60 15.24
CA ASN A 175 -3.41 23.90 16.52
C ASN A 175 -4.61 24.14 17.46
N SER A 176 -5.25 23.06 17.90
CA SER A 176 -6.34 23.03 18.88
C SER A 176 -5.90 23.39 20.32
N GLY A 177 -4.61 23.67 20.52
CA GLY A 177 -4.00 23.97 21.82
C GLY A 177 -3.62 22.73 22.63
N GLU A 178 -3.87 21.53 22.08
CA GLU A 178 -3.68 20.26 22.77
C GLU A 178 -3.02 19.20 21.91
N ASP A 179 -1.95 18.59 22.43
CA ASP A 179 -1.30 17.46 21.75
C ASP A 179 -2.17 16.18 21.86
N LYS A 180 -2.28 15.48 20.73
CA LYS A 180 -2.93 14.17 20.58
C LYS A 180 -2.03 13.27 19.75
N TYR A 181 -1.97 11.99 20.09
CA TYR A 181 -1.09 11.03 19.42
C TYR A 181 -1.87 9.89 18.77
N VAL A 182 -1.34 9.40 17.65
CA VAL A 182 -1.79 8.20 16.95
C VAL A 182 -0.64 7.20 16.96
N VAL A 183 -0.92 5.97 17.36
CA VAL A 183 0.07 4.88 17.34
C VAL A 183 -0.09 4.09 16.04
N PHE A 184 0.99 3.97 15.27
CA PHE A 184 1.06 3.07 14.13
C PHE A 184 1.94 1.87 14.48
N VAL A 185 1.41 0.67 14.29
CA VAL A 185 2.15 -0.58 14.45
C VAL A 185 1.86 -1.50 13.27
N SER A 186 2.79 -2.36 12.89
CA SER A 186 2.62 -3.29 11.77
C SER A 186 3.46 -4.54 12.02
N GLY A 187 3.22 -5.61 11.27
CA GLY A 187 4.13 -6.75 11.28
C GLY A 187 4.15 -7.52 12.60
N LEU A 188 3.06 -7.46 13.36
CA LEU A 188 2.92 -8.14 14.63
C LEU A 188 3.27 -9.63 14.52
N SER A 189 2.84 -10.27 13.43
CA SER A 189 3.21 -11.64 13.08
C SER A 189 2.95 -12.63 14.24
N VAL A 190 1.83 -12.46 14.97
CA VAL A 190 1.46 -13.36 16.08
C VAL A 190 1.41 -14.81 15.55
N GLY A 191 1.97 -15.75 16.31
CA GLY A 191 2.16 -17.15 15.90
C GLY A 191 3.46 -17.43 15.14
N SER A 192 4.24 -16.40 14.78
CA SER A 192 5.57 -16.58 14.20
C SER A 192 6.61 -16.93 15.25
N SER A 193 7.67 -17.65 14.87
CA SER A 193 8.80 -17.92 15.76
C SER A 193 9.61 -16.66 16.12
N SER A 194 9.45 -15.57 15.35
CA SER A 194 10.06 -14.27 15.65
C SER A 194 9.18 -13.37 16.52
N SER A 195 7.94 -13.76 16.82
CA SER A 195 7.04 -12.99 17.67
C SER A 195 7.49 -13.08 19.13
N ASP A 196 7.62 -11.95 19.81
CA ASP A 196 7.94 -11.87 21.23
C ASP A 196 6.71 -11.41 22.02
N PRO A 197 6.02 -12.32 22.74
CA PRO A 197 4.82 -11.96 23.52
C PRO A 197 5.07 -10.91 24.59
N LEU A 198 6.29 -10.81 25.14
CA LEU A 198 6.61 -9.82 26.16
C LEU A 198 6.65 -8.42 25.58
N GLN A 199 7.24 -8.23 24.40
CA GLN A 199 7.29 -6.93 23.73
C GLN A 199 5.89 -6.40 23.43
N PHE A 200 4.98 -7.30 23.06
CA PHE A 200 3.58 -6.97 22.83
C PHE A 200 2.86 -6.57 24.09
N GLN A 201 3.03 -7.34 25.17
CA GLN A 201 2.40 -6.98 26.43
C GLN A 201 2.92 -5.63 26.94
N LEU A 202 4.21 -5.34 26.80
CA LEU A 202 4.76 -4.02 27.14
C LEU A 202 4.16 -2.89 26.29
N LEU A 203 3.92 -3.13 24.99
CA LEU A 203 3.22 -2.17 24.13
C LEU A 203 1.77 -1.96 24.58
N VAL A 204 1.05 -3.04 24.88
CA VAL A 204 -0.33 -2.98 25.41
C VAL A 204 -0.35 -2.20 26.72
N ASP A 205 0.53 -2.53 27.67
CA ASP A 205 0.62 -1.88 28.97
C ASP A 205 0.99 -0.39 28.84
N HIS A 206 1.86 -0.02 27.91
CA HIS A 206 2.18 1.38 27.61
C HIS A 206 0.97 2.13 27.03
N ILE A 207 0.31 1.59 26.00
CA ILE A 207 -0.85 2.22 25.35
C ILE A 207 -1.99 2.39 26.36
N THR A 208 -2.22 1.38 27.20
CA THR A 208 -3.30 1.37 28.19
C THR A 208 -2.98 2.14 29.47
N GLY A 209 -1.73 2.58 29.66
CA GLY A 209 -1.29 3.37 30.82
C GLY A 209 -0.95 2.57 32.07
N HIS A 210 -0.73 1.26 31.96
CA HIS A 210 -0.29 0.39 33.06
C HIS A 210 1.23 0.37 33.25
N LEU A 211 1.99 0.86 32.28
CA LEU A 211 3.44 0.95 32.33
C LEU A 211 3.90 2.40 32.58
N GLY A 212 4.92 2.55 33.42
CA GLY A 212 5.63 3.81 33.58
C GLY A 212 5.24 4.66 34.80
N ASP A 213 5.83 5.85 34.89
CA ASP A 213 5.51 6.86 35.91
C ASP A 213 4.33 7.76 35.49
N GLU A 214 3.90 8.68 36.36
CA GLU A 214 2.77 9.59 36.07
C GLU A 214 2.96 10.41 34.78
N LYS A 215 4.21 10.72 34.40
CA LYS A 215 4.49 11.48 33.17
C LYS A 215 4.28 10.61 31.95
N GLU A 216 4.80 9.38 31.98
CA GLU A 216 4.59 8.41 30.89
C GLU A 216 3.11 8.06 30.73
N GLN A 217 2.39 7.88 31.84
CA GLN A 217 0.94 7.67 31.83
C GLN A 217 0.18 8.89 31.29
N SER A 218 0.65 10.11 31.56
CA SER A 218 0.07 11.34 30.99
C SER A 218 0.24 11.39 29.47
N VAL A 219 1.37 10.94 28.93
CA VAL A 219 1.57 10.80 27.48
C VAL A 219 0.66 9.71 26.90
N ALA A 220 0.58 8.56 27.56
CA ALA A 220 -0.31 7.48 27.14
C ALA A 220 -1.78 7.92 27.09
N ALA A 221 -2.23 8.76 28.02
CA ALA A 221 -3.57 9.35 28.04
C ALA A 221 -3.84 10.31 26.85
N GLN A 222 -2.80 10.79 26.17
CA GLN A 222 -2.93 11.62 24.96
C GLN A 222 -3.02 10.79 23.66
N ILE A 223 -2.86 9.47 23.73
CA ILE A 223 -3.07 8.57 22.58
C ILE A 223 -4.57 8.44 22.33
N VAL A 224 -5.01 8.84 21.13
CA VAL A 224 -6.44 8.87 20.75
C VAL A 224 -6.83 7.78 19.75
N GLN A 225 -5.86 7.15 19.09
CA GLN A 225 -6.09 6.12 18.08
C GLN A 225 -4.89 5.16 17.98
N VAL A 226 -5.16 3.88 17.76
CA VAL A 226 -4.16 2.87 17.39
C VAL A 226 -4.50 2.30 16.01
N VAL A 227 -3.53 2.25 15.11
CA VAL A 227 -3.68 1.68 13.77
C VAL A 227 -2.68 0.54 13.59
N ILE A 228 -3.19 -0.64 13.27
CA ILE A 228 -2.42 -1.86 13.00
C ILE A 228 -2.39 -2.09 11.48
N ALA A 229 -1.27 -1.75 10.84
CA ALA A 229 -1.10 -1.76 9.38
C ALA A 229 -0.64 -3.12 8.85
N GLY A 230 -1.46 -4.15 9.05
CA GLY A 230 -1.30 -5.47 8.43
C GLY A 230 -0.14 -6.32 8.95
N ASN A 231 -0.11 -7.56 8.44
CA ASN A 231 0.76 -8.64 8.90
C ASN A 231 0.59 -8.89 10.41
N SER A 232 -0.66 -8.99 10.83
CA SER A 232 -1.04 -9.14 12.24
C SER A 232 -0.79 -10.56 12.74
N VAL A 233 -1.05 -11.57 11.91
CA VAL A 233 -0.82 -12.99 12.22
C VAL A 233 0.06 -13.67 11.18
N GLU A 234 0.77 -14.71 11.61
CA GLU A 234 1.44 -15.66 10.73
C GLU A 234 0.77 -17.03 10.82
N VAL A 235 -0.10 -17.31 9.85
CA VAL A 235 -0.83 -18.58 9.77
C VAL A 235 0.00 -19.61 9.00
N PRO A 236 0.20 -20.84 9.52
CA PRO A 236 0.93 -21.91 8.83
C PRO A 236 0.23 -22.38 7.54
N ARG A 237 0.47 -21.68 6.43
CA ARG A 237 -0.18 -21.93 5.12
C ARG A 237 0.02 -23.34 4.57
N GLY A 238 1.11 -24.02 4.96
CA GLY A 238 1.37 -25.41 4.57
C GLY A 238 0.29 -26.40 5.02
N LEU A 239 -0.53 -26.03 6.02
CA LEU A 239 -1.67 -26.83 6.45
C LEU A 239 -2.91 -26.62 5.56
N LEU A 240 -2.98 -25.52 4.82
CA LEU A 240 -4.11 -25.17 3.93
C LEU A 240 -3.92 -25.81 2.54
N ASN A 241 -3.99 -27.15 2.49
CA ASN A 241 -3.78 -27.93 1.27
C ASN A 241 -5.09 -28.39 0.58
N GLY A 242 -6.24 -27.84 0.99
CA GLY A 242 -7.57 -28.20 0.46
C GLY A 242 -8.12 -29.54 0.95
N GLN A 243 -7.46 -30.20 1.91
CA GLN A 243 -7.98 -31.40 2.58
C GLN A 243 -8.64 -31.07 3.92
N ASN A 244 -9.46 -31.99 4.43
CA ASN A 244 -10.04 -31.87 5.77
C ASN A 244 -8.93 -31.85 6.82
N LEU A 245 -8.81 -30.71 7.51
CA LEU A 245 -7.84 -30.53 8.59
C LEU A 245 -8.22 -31.37 9.81
N ALA A 246 -7.25 -32.09 10.36
CA ALA A 246 -7.40 -32.71 11.68
C ALA A 246 -7.63 -31.64 12.74
N SER A 247 -8.30 -31.99 13.84
CA SER A 247 -8.60 -31.06 14.95
C SER A 247 -7.37 -30.33 15.50
N LYS A 248 -6.22 -31.03 15.56
CA LYS A 248 -4.94 -30.47 15.98
C LYS A 248 -4.39 -29.42 15.01
N ASP A 249 -4.62 -29.58 13.72
CA ASP A 249 -4.18 -28.61 12.71
C ASP A 249 -5.11 -27.40 12.66
N GLN A 250 -6.41 -27.61 12.90
CA GLN A 250 -7.36 -26.50 13.09
C GLN A 250 -7.00 -25.65 14.31
N SER A 251 -6.59 -26.26 15.43
CA SER A 251 -6.20 -25.51 16.63
C SER A 251 -5.01 -24.59 16.33
N ARG A 252 -3.96 -25.14 15.71
CA ARG A 252 -2.75 -24.40 15.29
C ARG A 252 -3.01 -23.24 14.34
N LEU A 253 -4.02 -23.36 13.48
CA LEU A 253 -4.43 -22.25 12.59
C LEU A 253 -5.17 -21.15 13.35
N SER A 254 -5.93 -21.51 14.39
CA SER A 254 -6.76 -20.58 15.16
C SER A 254 -6.06 -19.94 16.37
N GLU A 255 -5.04 -20.60 16.94
CA GLU A 255 -4.31 -20.16 18.14
C GLU A 255 -3.74 -18.74 17.97
N PRO A 256 -3.00 -18.41 16.89
CA PRO A 256 -2.47 -17.05 16.70
C PRO A 256 -3.56 -15.97 16.61
N ILE A 257 -4.70 -16.30 16.02
CA ILE A 257 -5.83 -15.38 15.87
C ILE A 257 -6.49 -15.13 17.22
N LYS A 258 -6.62 -16.16 18.06
CA LYS A 258 -7.14 -16.03 19.43
C LYS A 258 -6.22 -15.20 20.31
N GLU A 259 -4.91 -15.44 20.23
CA GLU A 259 -3.91 -14.65 20.96
C GLU A 259 -3.96 -13.17 20.55
N LEU A 260 -4.04 -12.89 19.24
CA LEU A 260 -4.22 -11.54 18.73
C LEU A 260 -5.51 -10.91 19.28
N ASP A 261 -6.65 -11.60 19.24
CA ASP A 261 -7.91 -11.07 19.75
C ASP A 261 -7.85 -10.74 21.26
N ILE A 262 -7.16 -11.56 22.07
CA ILE A 262 -6.96 -11.29 23.50
C ILE A 262 -6.20 -9.97 23.72
N LEU A 263 -5.15 -9.73 22.93
CA LEU A 263 -4.34 -8.51 23.02
C LEU A 263 -5.12 -7.29 22.53
N LEU A 264 -5.80 -7.42 21.39
CA LEU A 264 -6.64 -6.37 20.83
C LEU A 264 -7.80 -6.00 21.78
N THR A 265 -8.37 -6.98 22.49
CA THR A 265 -9.42 -6.76 23.50
C THR A 265 -8.91 -5.86 24.62
N GLN A 266 -7.66 -6.03 25.07
CA GLN A 266 -7.06 -5.19 26.11
C GLN A 266 -6.89 -3.74 25.63
N ILE A 267 -6.41 -3.54 24.39
CA ILE A 267 -6.24 -2.20 23.81
C ILE A 267 -7.60 -1.55 23.58
N ALA A 268 -8.55 -2.27 22.97
CA ALA A 268 -9.89 -1.79 22.63
C ALA A 268 -10.74 -1.47 23.87
N ALA A 269 -10.37 -1.98 25.05
CA ALA A 269 -10.98 -1.56 26.32
C ALA A 269 -10.58 -0.13 26.75
N SER A 270 -9.50 0.43 26.19
CA SER A 270 -8.93 1.72 26.59
C SER A 270 -8.93 2.78 25.49
N VAL A 271 -8.65 2.39 24.23
CA VAL A 271 -8.46 3.31 23.10
C VAL A 271 -9.05 2.73 21.82
N PRO A 272 -9.56 3.56 20.90
CA PRO A 272 -9.98 3.09 19.57
C PRO A 272 -8.85 2.38 18.80
N VAL A 273 -9.21 1.31 18.10
CA VAL A 273 -8.28 0.46 17.36
C VAL A 273 -8.81 0.18 15.97
N ASP A 274 -8.01 0.49 14.96
CA ASP A 274 -8.26 0.13 13.58
C ASP A 274 -7.24 -0.91 13.14
N ILE A 275 -7.69 -2.03 12.57
CA ILE A 275 -6.84 -3.10 12.06
C ILE A 275 -7.03 -3.27 10.55
N MET A 276 -5.91 -3.19 9.83
CA MET A 276 -5.85 -3.41 8.39
C MET A 276 -5.33 -4.82 8.09
N PRO A 277 -5.82 -5.50 7.04
CA PRO A 277 -5.23 -6.74 6.57
C PRO A 277 -3.89 -6.50 5.86
N GLY A 278 -2.94 -7.40 6.05
CA GLY A 278 -1.73 -7.53 5.24
C GLY A 278 -1.73 -8.74 4.32
N PRO A 279 -0.63 -9.00 3.60
CA PRO A 279 -0.51 -10.15 2.70
C PRO A 279 -0.47 -11.49 3.44
N LYS A 280 -0.07 -11.51 4.72
CA LYS A 280 -0.01 -12.73 5.55
C LYS A 280 -1.31 -13.04 6.28
N ASP A 281 -2.18 -12.06 6.46
CA ASP A 281 -3.44 -12.18 7.20
C ASP A 281 -4.52 -12.95 6.41
N PRO A 282 -5.56 -13.48 7.09
CA PRO A 282 -6.66 -14.21 6.46
C PRO A 282 -7.66 -13.28 5.73
N ALA A 283 -7.17 -12.54 4.75
CA ALA A 283 -7.94 -11.68 3.85
C ALA A 283 -7.76 -12.12 2.37
N ASN A 284 -8.46 -11.45 1.45
CA ASN A 284 -8.21 -11.62 0.02
C ASN A 284 -6.78 -11.15 -0.33
N PHE A 285 -6.21 -11.74 -1.38
CA PHE A 285 -4.82 -11.46 -1.78
C PHE A 285 -4.69 -10.13 -2.56
N SER A 286 -5.65 -9.85 -3.45
CA SER A 286 -5.62 -8.68 -4.33
C SER A 286 -5.93 -7.39 -3.59
N LEU A 287 -5.32 -6.28 -4.02
CA LEU A 287 -5.76 -4.95 -3.60
C LEU A 287 -7.03 -4.52 -4.38
N PRO A 288 -7.97 -3.80 -3.73
CA PRO A 288 -8.02 -3.53 -2.29
C PRO A 288 -8.37 -4.79 -1.48
N GLN A 289 -7.64 -5.02 -0.38
CA GLN A 289 -7.97 -6.08 0.57
C GLN A 289 -9.15 -5.62 1.43
N GLN A 290 -10.16 -6.48 1.55
CA GLN A 290 -11.36 -6.23 2.33
C GLN A 290 -11.11 -6.50 3.82
N PRO A 291 -11.92 -5.91 4.71
CA PRO A 291 -11.72 -6.03 6.15
C PRO A 291 -11.68 -7.48 6.62
N LEU A 292 -10.85 -7.75 7.64
CA LEU A 292 -10.82 -9.02 8.33
C LEU A 292 -12.19 -9.32 8.95
N HIS A 293 -12.66 -10.54 8.75
CA HIS A 293 -14.02 -10.92 9.15
C HIS A 293 -14.19 -10.88 10.68
N ARG A 294 -15.31 -10.32 11.15
CA ARG A 294 -15.59 -10.13 12.60
C ARG A 294 -15.53 -11.42 13.43
N CYS A 295 -15.77 -12.59 12.83
CA CYS A 295 -15.68 -13.88 13.53
C CYS A 295 -14.28 -14.19 14.08
N LEU A 296 -13.25 -13.51 13.56
CA LEU A 296 -11.87 -13.64 14.03
C LEU A 296 -11.64 -12.94 15.37
N PHE A 297 -12.52 -12.00 15.75
CA PHE A 297 -12.32 -11.09 16.89
C PHE A 297 -13.53 -11.05 17.84
N PRO A 298 -13.94 -12.18 18.46
CA PRO A 298 -15.09 -12.20 19.35
C PRO A 298 -14.96 -11.29 20.57
N GLY A 299 -13.75 -11.12 21.12
CA GLY A 299 -13.49 -10.23 22.26
C GLY A 299 -13.43 -8.77 21.85
N SER A 300 -12.57 -8.44 20.89
CA SER A 300 -12.32 -7.05 20.48
C SER A 300 -13.56 -6.42 19.86
N ALA A 301 -14.31 -7.18 19.06
CA ALA A 301 -15.52 -6.69 18.41
C ALA A 301 -16.72 -6.53 19.36
N ALA A 302 -16.56 -6.81 20.66
CA ALA A 302 -17.53 -6.39 21.67
C ALA A 302 -17.46 -4.87 21.93
N TYR A 303 -16.32 -4.25 21.64
CA TYR A 303 -16.13 -2.80 21.74
C TYR A 303 -16.50 -2.13 20.41
N ASN A 304 -17.33 -1.08 20.46
CA ASN A 304 -17.74 -0.30 19.28
C ASN A 304 -16.60 0.57 18.71
N ILE A 305 -15.48 0.67 19.43
CA ILE A 305 -14.29 1.42 19.04
C ILE A 305 -13.20 0.55 18.40
N PHE A 306 -13.45 -0.76 18.26
CA PHE A 306 -12.63 -1.65 17.44
C PHE A 306 -13.19 -1.71 16.01
N ARG A 307 -12.35 -1.46 15.01
CA ARG A 307 -12.73 -1.46 13.60
C ARG A 307 -11.77 -2.33 12.79
N SER A 308 -12.36 -3.19 11.97
CA SER A 308 -11.64 -3.90 10.92
C SER A 308 -11.79 -3.07 9.64
N CYS A 309 -10.68 -2.64 9.06
CA CYS A 309 -10.64 -1.68 7.96
C CYS A 309 -10.11 -2.32 6.67
N THR A 310 -10.24 -1.63 5.54
CA THR A 310 -9.68 -2.09 4.27
C THR A 310 -8.15 -1.92 4.23
N ASN A 311 -7.49 -2.51 3.23
CA ASN A 311 -6.15 -2.09 2.81
C ASN A 311 -6.19 -1.78 1.30
N PRO A 312 -6.01 -0.51 0.87
CA PRO A 312 -5.63 0.68 1.66
C PRO A 312 -6.68 1.11 2.70
N HIS A 313 -6.25 1.93 3.66
CA HIS A 313 -7.12 2.53 4.69
C HIS A 313 -6.99 4.05 4.68
N SER A 314 -8.13 4.76 4.68
CA SER A 314 -8.22 6.20 4.71
C SER A 314 -9.22 6.65 5.78
N PHE A 315 -8.80 7.56 6.64
CA PHE A 315 -9.65 8.11 7.70
C PHE A 315 -9.21 9.53 8.08
N GLU A 316 -10.07 10.23 8.81
CA GLU A 316 -9.83 11.57 9.31
C GLU A 316 -9.96 11.59 10.83
N LEU A 317 -9.00 12.25 11.50
CA LEU A 317 -8.99 12.49 12.94
C LEU A 317 -8.80 13.99 13.20
N ASP A 318 -9.80 14.62 13.82
CA ASP A 318 -9.78 16.07 14.12
C ASP A 318 -9.28 16.91 12.93
N ASP A 319 -9.90 16.71 11.76
CA ASP A 319 -9.60 17.39 10.49
C ASP A 319 -8.19 17.08 9.91
N VAL A 320 -7.49 16.07 10.44
CA VAL A 320 -6.24 15.53 9.87
C VAL A 320 -6.52 14.23 9.13
N ARG A 321 -6.28 14.22 7.82
CA ARG A 321 -6.49 13.06 6.94
C ARG A 321 -5.28 12.14 6.92
N PHE A 322 -5.52 10.84 7.11
CA PHE A 322 -4.56 9.76 7.03
C PHE A 322 -4.91 8.84 5.87
N LEU A 323 -3.89 8.43 5.11
CA LEU A 323 -3.99 7.41 4.07
C LEU A 323 -2.79 6.48 4.20
N GLY A 324 -3.03 5.18 4.34
CA GLY A 324 -2.00 4.18 4.55
C GLY A 324 -2.27 2.87 3.83
N THR A 325 -1.23 2.07 3.68
CA THR A 325 -1.30 0.69 3.17
C THR A 325 -0.50 -0.24 4.06
N SER A 326 -0.71 -1.54 3.96
CA SER A 326 0.08 -2.56 4.68
C SER A 326 1.44 -2.87 4.01
N GLY A 327 1.92 -1.99 3.12
CA GLY A 327 3.28 -1.99 2.57
C GLY A 327 3.50 -2.76 1.27
N GLN A 328 2.53 -3.54 0.78
CA GLN A 328 2.74 -4.41 -0.38
C GLN A 328 3.10 -3.65 -1.67
N ASN A 329 2.58 -2.43 -1.84
CA ASN A 329 2.92 -1.56 -2.96
C ASN A 329 4.41 -1.18 -2.95
N ILE A 330 4.96 -0.78 -1.80
CA ILE A 330 6.36 -0.41 -1.63
C ILE A 330 7.27 -1.63 -1.77
N ASP A 331 6.88 -2.75 -1.15
CA ASP A 331 7.61 -4.02 -1.29
C ASP A 331 7.63 -4.53 -2.74
N ASP A 332 6.62 -4.18 -3.56
CA ASP A 332 6.61 -4.52 -4.98
C ASP A 332 7.50 -3.58 -5.81
N LEU A 333 7.53 -2.29 -5.49
CA LEU A 333 8.43 -1.32 -6.13
C LEU A 333 9.90 -1.71 -5.95
N GLU A 334 10.29 -2.20 -4.77
CA GLU A 334 11.64 -2.68 -4.47
C GLU A 334 12.10 -3.81 -5.41
N LYS A 335 11.17 -4.61 -5.95
CA LYS A 335 11.50 -5.68 -6.90
C LYS A 335 11.82 -5.14 -8.30
N TYR A 336 11.41 -3.92 -8.61
CA TYR A 336 11.40 -3.36 -9.96
C TYR A 336 12.17 -2.05 -10.12
N SER A 337 12.81 -1.55 -9.05
CA SER A 337 13.60 -0.32 -9.02
C SER A 337 14.93 -0.51 -8.28
N GLU A 338 15.90 0.37 -8.51
CA GLU A 338 17.20 0.42 -7.79
C GLU A 338 17.22 1.47 -6.66
N ALA A 339 16.05 1.89 -6.15
CA ALA A 339 15.99 2.78 -4.99
C ALA A 339 16.77 2.20 -3.80
N ASN A 340 17.55 3.05 -3.13
CA ASN A 340 18.41 2.61 -2.02
C ASN A 340 17.61 2.44 -0.72
N ASP A 341 16.53 3.21 -0.58
CA ASP A 341 15.68 3.23 0.62
C ASP A 341 14.21 3.26 0.21
N LYS A 342 13.36 2.57 0.97
CA LYS A 342 11.91 2.55 0.78
C LYS A 342 11.30 3.95 0.88
N LEU A 343 11.90 4.84 1.67
CA LEU A 343 11.46 6.23 1.78
C LEU A 343 11.67 7.04 0.48
N GLU A 344 12.56 6.61 -0.41
CA GLU A 344 12.75 7.27 -1.71
C GLU A 344 11.48 7.14 -2.56
N PHE A 345 10.73 6.05 -2.44
CA PHE A 345 9.45 5.88 -3.14
C PHE A 345 8.34 6.81 -2.64
N TRP A 346 8.49 7.42 -1.46
CA TRP A 346 7.50 8.32 -0.86
C TRP A 346 7.75 9.79 -1.19
N LYS A 347 8.96 10.14 -1.64
CA LYS A 347 9.28 11.51 -2.02
C LYS A 347 8.73 11.74 -3.42
N GLY A 348 7.72 12.59 -3.55
CA GLY A 348 7.37 13.16 -4.85
C GLY A 348 8.61 13.86 -5.41
N HIS A 349 9.00 13.51 -6.63
CA HIS A 349 10.10 14.15 -7.34
C HIS A 349 9.74 15.58 -7.76
#